data_AF-A0A1Q5ULD5-F1
#
_entry.id   AF-A0A1Q5ULD5-F1
#
_cell.length_a   1.000
_cell.length_b   1.000
_cell.length_c   1.000
_cell.angle_alpha   90.00
_cell.angle_beta   90.00
_cell.angle_gamma   90.00
#
_symmetry.space_group_name_H-M   'P 1'
#
loop_
_entity.id
_entity.type
_entity.pdbx_description
1 polymer ?
#
loop_
_entity_poly.entity_id
_entity_poly.type
_entity_poly.pdbx_seq_one_letter_code
_entity_poly.pdbx_strand_id
1 'polypeptide(L)'
;MKKAATIEVAGYTTLPLQLPPTSIYPTPATHYLYIRPHEPRIPDPDSTRSLFIVNTPIDTTEVHLRHLFSTQLSAGRVERITFEDVPVKKPGLATATEPNLSHRANKKRKRITADDLQSTLDEITPPSTWDRALHKSGAHAIVVFADKPSMESSLKAAAKAARKNTNLIWGDGIPLDRIPPLGVQRYISHERRRYPERSALLRSVNDFMTVFEQVSEARKKEESKKAGVPDEDGFVTVVNGPKLNSVAREEEMRELVERQKKKEEGLEDFYRFQSREKRKERQQLLLRRFDEDRRKLADIKMRRGKIRPE
;
A
#
# COMPACT_ATOMS: atom_id res chain seq x y z
N MET A 1 1.40 -49.63 35.72
CA MET A 1 1.07 -48.24 35.33
C MET A 1 -0.09 -48.26 34.35
N LYS A 2 -1.25 -47.71 34.72
CA LYS A 2 -2.43 -47.66 33.84
C LYS A 2 -2.07 -46.80 32.61
N LYS A 3 -2.16 -47.37 31.40
CA LYS A 3 -2.05 -46.61 30.15
C LYS A 3 -3.16 -45.55 30.17
N ALA A 4 -2.81 -44.27 30.31
CA ALA A 4 -3.78 -43.21 30.12
C ALA A 4 -4.23 -43.29 28.65
N ALA A 5 -5.53 -43.45 28.42
CA ALA A 5 -6.07 -43.42 27.08
C ALA A 5 -5.72 -42.07 26.43
N THR A 6 -5.32 -42.07 25.15
CA THR A 6 -5.33 -40.82 24.38
C THR A 6 -6.76 -40.29 24.41
N ILE A 7 -6.96 -39.13 25.02
CA ILE A 7 -8.25 -38.48 25.02
C ILE A 7 -8.34 -37.77 23.67
N GLU A 8 -8.93 -38.43 22.68
CA GLU A 8 -9.31 -37.76 21.44
C GLU A 8 -10.66 -37.08 21.67
N VAL A 9 -10.74 -35.78 21.37
CA VAL A 9 -11.97 -35.00 21.52
C VAL A 9 -12.36 -34.47 20.14
N ALA A 10 -13.46 -34.97 19.57
CA ALA A 10 -13.96 -34.54 18.26
C ALA A 10 -12.89 -34.53 17.14
N GLY A 11 -12.01 -35.53 17.11
CA GLY A 11 -10.92 -35.64 16.13
C GLY A 11 -9.65 -34.86 16.48
N TYR A 12 -9.61 -34.19 17.63
CA TYR A 12 -8.39 -33.55 18.15
C TYR A 12 -7.64 -34.48 19.09
N THR A 13 -6.33 -34.58 18.89
CA THR A 13 -5.42 -35.17 19.87
C THR A 13 -5.20 -34.17 21.00
N THR A 14 -5.52 -34.56 22.24
CA THR A 14 -5.21 -33.75 23.42
C THR A 14 -3.74 -33.93 23.82
N LEU A 15 -3.06 -32.82 24.10
CA LEU A 15 -1.71 -32.80 24.64
C LEU A 15 -1.71 -32.02 25.97
N PRO A 16 -1.58 -32.71 27.12
CA PRO A 16 -1.44 -32.05 28.41
C PRO A 16 -0.05 -31.43 28.52
N LEU A 17 -0.02 -30.16 28.92
CA LEU A 17 1.18 -29.39 29.23
C LEU A 17 1.09 -28.92 30.68
N GLN A 18 2.23 -28.83 31.36
CA GLN A 18 2.33 -28.20 32.67
C GLN A 18 2.79 -26.76 32.50
N LEU A 19 2.06 -25.81 33.07
CA LEU A 19 2.52 -24.44 33.17
C LEU A 19 3.62 -24.35 34.25
N PRO A 20 4.66 -23.53 34.05
CA PRO A 20 5.74 -23.40 35.01
C PRO A 20 5.20 -22.89 36.36
N PRO A 21 5.64 -23.47 37.49
CA PRO A 21 5.22 -23.00 38.80
C PRO A 21 5.74 -21.58 39.04
N THR A 22 4.97 -20.79 39.77
CA THR A 22 5.36 -19.44 40.18
C THR A 22 5.41 -19.36 41.70
N SER A 23 6.05 -18.33 42.25
CA SER A 23 6.11 -18.12 43.70
C SER A 23 4.73 -18.04 44.36
N ILE A 24 3.73 -17.54 43.63
CA ILE A 24 2.34 -17.38 44.09
C ILE A 24 1.52 -18.67 43.85
N TYR A 25 1.79 -19.38 42.75
CA TYR A 25 1.14 -20.65 42.40
C TYR A 25 2.19 -21.76 42.27
N PRO A 26 2.55 -22.43 43.38
CA PRO A 26 3.58 -23.46 43.40
C PRO A 26 3.10 -24.79 42.80
N THR A 27 1.79 -25.05 42.80
CA THR A 27 1.21 -26.23 42.16
C THR A 27 1.11 -26.00 40.65
N PRO A 28 1.79 -26.80 39.81
CA PRO A 28 1.76 -26.61 38.37
C PRO A 28 0.34 -26.89 37.84
N ALA A 29 -0.18 -25.96 37.05
CA ALA A 29 -1.47 -26.10 36.41
C ALA A 29 -1.33 -26.87 35.10
N THR A 30 -2.24 -27.79 34.84
CA THR A 30 -2.27 -28.55 33.57
C THR A 30 -3.10 -27.80 32.54
N HIS A 31 -2.48 -27.45 31.42
CA HIS A 31 -3.11 -26.81 30.27
C HIS A 31 -3.22 -27.81 29.12
N TYR A 32 -4.38 -27.90 28.49
CA TYR A 32 -4.62 -28.85 27.39
C TYR A 32 -4.56 -28.14 26.04
N LEU A 33 -3.63 -28.58 25.19
CA LEU A 33 -3.64 -28.24 23.77
C LEU A 33 -4.47 -29.27 22.99
N TYR A 34 -5.17 -28.80 21.98
CA TYR A 34 -5.93 -29.65 21.06
C TYR A 34 -5.29 -29.56 19.68
N ILE A 35 -4.78 -30.67 19.16
CA ILE A 35 -3.97 -30.71 17.94
C ILE A 35 -4.67 -31.59 16.91
N ARG A 36 -4.81 -31.09 15.68
CA ARG A 36 -5.27 -31.89 14.53
C ARG A 36 -4.53 -31.49 13.24
N PRO A 37 -4.55 -32.32 12.19
CA PRO A 37 -4.14 -31.91 10.85
C PRO A 37 -4.94 -30.68 10.38
N HIS A 38 -4.26 -29.72 9.77
CA HIS A 38 -4.91 -28.52 9.26
C HIS A 38 -5.56 -28.79 7.90
N GLU A 39 -6.89 -28.79 7.89
CA GLU A 39 -7.72 -29.01 6.71
C GLU A 39 -8.65 -27.80 6.52
N PRO A 40 -8.17 -26.71 5.88
CA PRO A 40 -9.01 -25.57 5.56
C PRO A 40 -10.00 -25.94 4.45
N ARG A 41 -11.12 -25.20 4.37
CA ARG A 41 -12.16 -25.40 3.34
C ARG A 41 -11.60 -25.28 1.92
N ILE A 42 -10.61 -24.41 1.73
CA ILE A 42 -9.88 -24.24 0.48
C ILE A 42 -8.44 -24.69 0.77
N PRO A 43 -7.97 -25.81 0.20
CA PRO A 43 -6.63 -26.32 0.46
C PRO A 43 -5.56 -25.35 -0.06
N ASP A 44 -4.67 -24.94 0.83
CA ASP A 44 -3.45 -24.22 0.49
C ASP A 44 -2.31 -25.22 0.24
N PRO A 45 -1.25 -24.85 -0.50
CA PRO A 45 -0.11 -25.74 -0.73
C PRO A 45 0.53 -26.25 0.56
N ASP A 46 0.48 -25.44 1.63
CA ASP A 46 1.03 -25.77 2.95
C ASP A 46 0.09 -26.64 3.80
N SER A 47 -1.20 -26.78 3.44
CA SER A 47 -2.19 -27.49 4.25
C SER A 47 -1.76 -28.93 4.56
N THR A 48 -1.19 -29.63 3.57
CA THR A 48 -0.76 -31.03 3.69
C THR A 48 0.35 -31.29 4.73
N ARG A 49 1.10 -30.25 5.11
CA ARG A 49 2.24 -30.32 6.05
C ARG A 49 2.03 -29.44 7.28
N SER A 50 0.78 -29.11 7.60
CA SER A 50 0.46 -28.19 8.69
C SER A 50 -0.48 -28.78 9.73
N LEU A 51 -0.30 -28.35 10.99
CA LEU A 51 -1.15 -28.70 12.12
C LEU A 51 -1.96 -27.49 12.56
N PHE A 52 -3.21 -27.73 12.89
CA PHE A 52 -4.10 -26.78 13.54
C PHE A 52 -4.10 -27.08 15.05
N ILE A 53 -3.67 -26.10 15.83
CA ILE A 53 -3.56 -26.18 17.28
C ILE A 53 -4.56 -25.19 17.88
N VAL A 54 -5.36 -25.65 18.83
CA VAL A 54 -6.36 -24.82 19.54
C VAL A 54 -6.01 -24.76 21.01
N ASN A 55 -6.47 -23.67 21.64
CA ASN A 55 -6.25 -23.36 23.03
C ASN A 55 -4.76 -23.16 23.34
N THR A 56 -4.03 -22.44 22.50
CA THR A 56 -2.62 -22.11 22.81
C THR A 56 -2.54 -21.20 24.04
N PRO A 57 -1.57 -21.38 24.96
CA PRO A 57 -1.33 -20.45 26.05
C PRO A 57 -1.24 -19.00 25.57
N ILE A 58 -1.75 -18.06 26.36
CA ILE A 58 -1.85 -16.63 25.99
C ILE A 58 -0.50 -15.98 25.69
N ASP A 59 0.57 -16.53 26.24
CA ASP A 59 1.93 -16.05 26.10
C ASP A 59 2.71 -16.77 24.98
N THR A 60 2.05 -17.62 24.19
CA THR A 60 2.71 -18.41 23.15
C THR A 60 3.44 -17.52 22.13
N THR A 61 4.65 -17.92 21.75
CA THR A 61 5.42 -17.32 20.67
C THR A 61 5.92 -18.42 19.75
N GLU A 62 6.48 -18.02 18.61
CA GLU A 62 7.09 -18.97 17.68
C GLU A 62 8.16 -19.84 18.36
N VAL A 63 8.93 -19.24 19.28
CA VAL A 63 10.01 -19.95 20.00
C VAL A 63 9.44 -21.07 20.86
N HIS A 64 8.31 -20.84 21.53
CA HIS A 64 7.66 -21.85 22.37
C HIS A 64 7.19 -23.07 21.54
N LEU A 65 6.51 -22.83 20.42
CA LEU A 65 6.02 -23.93 19.57
C LEU A 65 7.16 -24.64 18.83
N ARG A 66 8.17 -23.91 18.34
CA ARG A 66 9.38 -24.53 17.77
C ARG A 66 10.03 -25.44 18.79
N HIS A 67 10.26 -24.96 20.02
CA HIS A 67 10.87 -25.74 21.10
C HIS A 67 10.05 -26.97 21.49
N LEU A 68 8.72 -26.85 21.58
CA LEU A 68 7.82 -27.97 21.88
C LEU A 68 8.01 -29.10 20.87
N PHE A 69 7.93 -28.81 19.56
CA PHE A 69 7.99 -29.83 18.52
C PHE A 69 9.41 -30.34 18.22
N SER A 70 10.43 -29.47 18.33
CA SER A 70 11.81 -29.85 18.04
C SER A 70 12.53 -30.53 19.20
N THR A 71 12.35 -30.02 20.42
CA THR A 71 13.19 -30.39 21.58
C THR A 71 12.43 -31.28 22.54
N GLN A 72 11.19 -30.91 22.91
CA GLN A 72 10.44 -31.69 23.91
C GLN A 72 9.79 -32.94 23.31
N LEU A 73 9.20 -32.83 22.12
CA LEU A 73 8.58 -33.95 21.41
C LEU A 73 9.57 -34.68 20.48
N SER A 74 10.71 -34.06 20.16
CA SER A 74 11.77 -34.60 19.29
C SER A 74 11.26 -35.15 17.96
N ALA A 75 10.31 -34.46 17.32
CA ALA A 75 9.50 -35.07 16.28
C ALA A 75 9.66 -34.46 14.89
N GLY A 76 9.76 -33.13 14.79
CA GLY A 76 9.77 -32.47 13.48
C GLY A 76 10.29 -31.04 13.50
N ARG A 77 10.84 -30.61 12.36
CA ARG A 77 11.32 -29.24 12.16
C ARG A 77 10.18 -28.35 11.68
N VAL A 78 9.94 -27.27 12.43
CA VAL A 78 8.93 -26.26 12.11
C VAL A 78 9.52 -25.21 11.19
N GLU A 79 8.82 -24.88 10.10
CA GLU A 79 9.20 -23.85 9.15
C GLU A 79 8.62 -22.49 9.58
N ARG A 80 7.28 -22.43 9.68
CA ARG A 80 6.52 -21.20 9.89
C ARG A 80 5.37 -21.44 10.84
N ILE A 81 5.05 -20.44 11.65
CA ILE A 81 3.92 -20.47 12.60
C ILE A 81 3.09 -19.23 12.33
N THR A 82 1.78 -19.40 12.26
CA THR A 82 0.83 -18.28 12.16
C THR A 82 -0.18 -18.37 13.27
N PHE A 83 -0.38 -17.25 13.96
CA PHE A 83 -1.37 -17.11 15.03
C PHE A 83 -2.64 -16.46 14.49
N GLU A 84 -3.76 -16.70 15.17
CA GLU A 84 -5.07 -16.14 14.82
C GLU A 84 -5.07 -14.63 14.61
N ASP A 85 -4.40 -13.88 15.50
CA ASP A 85 -4.42 -12.42 15.49
C ASP A 85 -3.44 -11.81 14.47
N VAL A 86 -2.66 -12.64 13.75
CA VAL A 86 -1.73 -12.19 12.72
C VAL A 86 -2.39 -12.35 11.36
N PRO A 87 -2.67 -11.27 10.61
CA PRO A 87 -3.23 -11.37 9.28
C PRO A 87 -2.35 -12.26 8.39
N VAL A 88 -2.92 -13.35 7.87
CA VAL A 88 -2.21 -14.21 6.93
C VAL A 88 -2.00 -13.43 5.63
N LYS A 89 -0.76 -13.04 5.34
CA LYS A 89 -0.40 -12.48 4.05
C LYS A 89 -0.78 -13.50 2.97
N LYS A 90 -1.73 -13.16 2.09
CA LYS A 90 -2.07 -14.01 0.94
C LYS A 90 -0.78 -14.26 0.14
N PRO A 91 -0.41 -15.52 -0.15
CA PRO A 91 0.78 -15.82 -0.94
C PRO A 91 0.52 -15.42 -2.40
N GLY A 92 0.73 -14.15 -2.70
CA GLY A 92 0.48 -13.55 -4.01
C GLY A 92 1.27 -12.26 -4.29
N LEU A 93 1.77 -11.57 -3.26
CA LEU A 93 2.67 -10.43 -3.42
C LEU A 93 3.97 -10.71 -2.67
N ALA A 94 4.96 -11.20 -3.40
CA ALA A 94 6.34 -11.14 -2.93
C ALA A 94 6.74 -9.66 -2.84
N THR A 95 6.81 -9.13 -1.62
CA THR A 95 7.52 -7.90 -1.30
C THR A 95 8.99 -8.11 -1.69
N ALA A 96 9.44 -7.40 -2.71
CA ALA A 96 10.83 -7.38 -3.13
C ALA A 96 11.65 -6.55 -2.12
N THR A 97 12.03 -7.15 -1.00
CA THR A 97 13.01 -6.56 -0.07
C THR A 97 13.79 -7.67 0.63
N GLU A 98 14.57 -8.43 -0.14
CA GLU A 98 15.65 -9.30 0.35
C GLU A 98 16.81 -9.17 -0.66
N PRO A 99 18.02 -8.74 -0.24
CA PRO A 99 19.20 -8.76 -1.09
C PRO A 99 19.88 -10.13 -0.98
N ASN A 100 20.09 -10.77 -2.13
CA ASN A 100 20.73 -12.08 -2.36
C ASN A 100 19.81 -13.31 -2.27
N LEU A 101 19.48 -13.86 -3.43
CA LEU A 101 20.21 -15.02 -3.97
C LEU A 101 19.83 -15.23 -5.44
N SER A 102 20.88 -15.48 -6.21
CA SER A 102 20.90 -15.87 -7.62
C SER A 102 19.87 -16.94 -7.98
N HIS A 103 19.36 -16.80 -9.22
CA HIS A 103 18.44 -17.67 -9.95
C HIS A 103 16.94 -17.34 -9.81
N ARG A 104 16.46 -16.45 -10.67
CA ARG A 104 15.24 -16.72 -11.47
C ARG A 104 15.19 -15.82 -12.70
N ALA A 105 15.18 -16.49 -13.85
CA ALA A 105 15.08 -15.90 -15.18
C ALA A 105 13.76 -15.12 -15.36
N ASN A 106 13.87 -13.97 -16.02
CA ASN A 106 12.82 -13.27 -16.79
C ASN A 106 11.40 -13.28 -16.23
N LYS A 107 11.17 -12.62 -15.10
CA LYS A 107 9.83 -12.15 -14.72
C LYS A 107 9.68 -10.70 -15.19
N LYS A 108 8.89 -10.48 -16.25
CA LYS A 108 8.52 -9.14 -16.74
C LYS A 108 8.13 -8.28 -15.53
N ARG A 109 8.74 -7.10 -15.37
CA ARG A 109 8.49 -6.18 -14.25
C ARG A 109 6.96 -5.98 -14.13
N LYS A 110 6.37 -6.52 -13.05
CA LYS A 110 4.93 -6.38 -12.80
C LYS A 110 4.66 -4.88 -12.68
N ARG A 111 3.70 -4.38 -13.46
CA ARG A 111 3.25 -2.99 -13.31
C ARG A 111 2.63 -2.87 -11.92
N ILE A 112 3.23 -2.01 -11.10
CA ILE A 112 2.74 -1.71 -9.75
C ILE A 112 1.43 -0.92 -9.92
N THR A 113 0.35 -1.42 -9.35
CA THR A 113 -0.97 -0.76 -9.35
C THR A 113 -1.12 0.16 -8.14
N ALA A 114 -2.10 1.08 -8.18
CA ALA A 114 -2.39 1.93 -7.02
C ALA A 114 -2.79 1.10 -5.78
N ASP A 115 -3.47 -0.04 -5.98
CA ASP A 115 -3.85 -0.96 -4.91
C ASP A 115 -2.65 -1.71 -4.32
N ASP A 116 -1.68 -2.12 -5.16
CA ASP A 116 -0.42 -2.70 -4.66
C ASP A 116 0.31 -1.67 -3.78
N LEU A 117 0.38 -0.40 -4.19
CA LEU A 117 1.01 0.68 -3.39
C LEU A 117 0.24 0.96 -2.10
N GLN A 118 -1.10 0.93 -2.14
CA GLN A 118 -1.92 1.09 -0.94
C GLN A 118 -1.64 -0.04 0.06
N SER A 119 -1.53 -1.29 -0.41
CA SER A 119 -1.19 -2.40 0.48
C SER A 119 0.19 -2.23 1.13
N THR A 120 1.18 -1.72 0.39
CA THR A 120 2.49 -1.41 0.97
C THR A 120 2.43 -0.26 1.96
N LEU A 121 1.57 0.73 1.74
CA LEU A 121 1.36 1.84 2.66
C LEU A 121 0.76 1.34 3.98
N ASP A 122 -0.23 0.46 3.91
CA ASP A 122 -0.91 -0.11 5.08
C ASP A 122 0.03 -1.02 5.90
N GLU A 123 1.08 -1.59 5.28
CA GLU A 123 2.13 -2.34 5.98
C GLU A 123 3.11 -1.45 6.76
N ILE A 124 3.26 -0.17 6.35
CA ILE A 124 4.14 0.77 7.04
C ILE A 124 3.46 1.26 8.31
N THR A 125 3.89 0.70 9.43
CA THR A 125 3.40 1.06 10.76
C THR A 125 4.55 1.54 11.64
N PRO A 126 4.27 2.40 12.63
CA PRO A 126 5.29 2.78 13.61
C PRO A 126 5.76 1.54 14.39
N PRO A 127 6.94 1.61 15.03
CA PRO A 127 7.47 0.50 15.81
C PRO A 127 6.46 0.03 16.87
N SER A 128 6.26 -1.28 16.99
CA SER A 128 5.39 -1.85 18.03
C SER A 128 5.88 -1.44 19.43
N THR A 129 4.95 -1.00 20.27
CA THR A 129 5.24 -0.68 21.67
C THR A 129 5.40 -1.93 22.53
N TRP A 130 4.95 -3.09 22.06
CA TRP A 130 5.04 -4.37 22.77
C TRP A 130 6.05 -5.31 22.13
N ASP A 131 6.91 -5.90 22.96
CA ASP A 131 7.91 -6.91 22.57
C ASP A 131 7.29 -8.24 22.13
N ARG A 132 6.09 -8.53 22.64
CA ARG A 132 5.35 -9.78 22.44
C ARG A 132 3.85 -9.48 22.37
N ALA A 133 3.19 -9.98 21.32
CA ALA A 133 1.74 -10.07 21.27
C ALA A 133 1.24 -11.16 22.23
N LEU A 134 0.19 -10.85 22.99
CA LEU A 134 -0.53 -11.84 23.78
C LEU A 134 -1.76 -12.28 23.00
N HIS A 135 -2.05 -13.58 23.08
CA HIS A 135 -3.21 -14.16 22.41
C HIS A 135 -4.41 -14.15 23.34
N LYS A 136 -5.60 -14.15 22.73
CA LYS A 136 -6.86 -14.35 23.47
C LYS A 136 -6.96 -15.77 24.05
N SER A 137 -7.85 -15.94 25.03
CA SER A 137 -8.18 -17.28 25.53
C SER A 137 -8.79 -18.14 24.43
N GLY A 138 -8.39 -19.41 24.35
CA GLY A 138 -8.84 -20.31 23.29
C GLY A 138 -8.25 -20.03 21.91
N ALA A 139 -7.25 -19.15 21.80
CA ALA A 139 -6.61 -18.83 20.53
C ALA A 139 -6.07 -20.08 19.82
N HIS A 140 -6.02 -19.98 18.50
CA HIS A 140 -5.49 -21.03 17.64
C HIS A 140 -4.22 -20.61 16.91
N ALA A 141 -3.41 -21.60 16.57
CA ALA A 141 -2.20 -21.44 15.78
C ALA A 141 -2.14 -22.51 14.69
N ILE A 142 -1.62 -22.12 13.53
CA ILE A 142 -1.30 -23.03 12.43
C ILE A 142 0.21 -23.17 12.39
N VAL A 143 0.69 -24.41 12.54
CA VAL A 143 2.11 -24.73 12.53
C VAL A 143 2.42 -25.45 11.23
N VAL A 144 3.23 -24.82 10.37
CA VAL A 144 3.69 -25.38 9.10
C VAL A 144 5.05 -26.04 9.32
N PHE A 145 5.13 -27.34 9.04
CA PHE A 145 6.36 -28.12 9.14
C PHE A 145 7.15 -28.06 7.83
N ALA A 146 8.44 -28.38 7.89
CA ALA A 146 9.27 -28.50 6.70
C ALA A 146 8.68 -29.49 5.69
N ASP A 147 8.23 -30.66 6.17
CA ASP A 147 7.72 -31.73 5.31
C ASP A 147 6.50 -32.42 5.93
N LYS A 148 5.69 -33.09 5.10
CA LYS A 148 4.55 -33.89 5.55
C LYS A 148 4.93 -34.98 6.58
N PRO A 149 6.03 -35.77 6.39
CA PRO A 149 6.47 -36.73 7.40
C PRO A 149 6.80 -36.10 8.75
N SER A 150 7.39 -34.90 8.76
CA SER A 150 7.70 -34.14 9.98
C SER A 150 6.45 -33.70 10.74
N MET A 151 5.36 -33.40 10.02
CA MET A 151 4.06 -33.12 10.62
C MET A 151 3.45 -34.38 11.23
N GLU A 152 3.45 -35.49 10.48
CA GLU A 152 2.87 -36.77 10.93
C GLU A 152 3.62 -37.35 12.14
N SER A 153 4.96 -37.27 12.15
CA SER A 153 5.78 -37.67 13.29
C SER A 153 5.46 -36.83 14.52
N SER A 154 5.26 -35.51 14.35
CA SER A 154 4.90 -34.58 15.42
C SER A 154 3.53 -34.88 16.02
N LEU A 155 2.54 -35.19 15.19
CA LEU A 155 1.22 -35.60 15.65
C LEU A 155 1.28 -36.94 16.42
N LYS A 156 2.02 -37.93 15.90
CA LYS A 156 2.23 -39.22 16.57
C LYS A 156 3.00 -39.07 17.89
N ALA A 157 4.00 -38.20 17.93
CA ALA A 157 4.77 -37.91 19.14
C ALA A 157 3.91 -37.23 20.20
N ALA A 158 3.08 -36.26 19.82
CA ALA A 158 2.12 -35.63 20.72
C ALA A 158 1.12 -36.64 21.29
N ALA A 159 0.54 -37.51 20.45
CA ALA A 159 -0.35 -38.58 20.91
C ALA A 159 0.36 -39.56 21.87
N LYS A 160 1.62 -39.91 21.60
CA LYS A 160 2.43 -40.78 22.46
C LYS A 160 2.76 -40.11 23.79
N ALA A 161 3.10 -38.82 23.78
CA ALA A 161 3.34 -38.00 24.96
C ALA A 161 2.11 -37.95 25.87
N ALA A 162 0.93 -37.72 25.28
CA ALA A 162 -0.34 -37.74 25.99
C ALA A 162 -0.64 -39.11 26.65
N ARG A 163 -0.47 -40.23 25.92
CA ARG A 163 -0.68 -41.59 26.47
C ARG A 163 0.26 -41.93 27.62
N LYS A 164 1.51 -41.47 27.53
CA LYS A 164 2.54 -41.71 28.53
C LYS A 164 2.48 -40.71 29.69
N ASN A 165 1.63 -39.69 29.59
CA ASN A 165 1.58 -38.54 30.49
C ASN A 165 2.98 -37.98 30.77
N THR A 166 3.74 -37.74 29.70
CA THR A 166 5.08 -37.16 29.82
C THR A 166 4.97 -35.74 30.38
N ASN A 167 5.81 -35.42 31.37
CA ASN A 167 5.87 -34.09 31.96
C ASN A 167 6.46 -33.10 30.95
N LEU A 168 5.60 -32.44 30.18
CA LEU A 168 5.95 -31.37 29.25
C LEU A 168 5.71 -30.03 29.95
N ILE A 169 6.77 -29.37 30.39
CA ILE A 169 6.67 -28.05 31.02
C ILE A 169 6.75 -26.97 29.94
N TRP A 170 5.77 -26.07 29.91
CA TRP A 170 5.69 -25.03 28.90
C TRP A 170 6.82 -24.01 29.05
N GLY A 171 7.63 -23.85 28.00
CA GLY A 171 8.73 -22.89 27.97
C GLY A 171 9.98 -23.31 28.76
N ASP A 172 9.97 -24.47 29.41
CA ASP A 172 11.15 -25.00 30.11
C ASP A 172 12.27 -25.36 29.14
N GLY A 173 13.52 -25.06 29.51
CA GLY A 173 14.70 -25.25 28.66
C GLY A 173 14.93 -24.19 27.58
N ILE A 174 14.02 -23.21 27.42
CA ILE A 174 14.25 -22.10 26.50
C ILE A 174 15.08 -21.02 27.21
N PRO A 175 16.21 -20.55 26.63
CA PRO A 175 16.98 -19.46 27.20
C PRO A 175 16.13 -18.20 27.36
N LEU A 176 16.21 -17.56 28.54
CA LEU A 176 15.40 -16.39 28.86
C LEU A 176 15.61 -15.24 27.85
N ASP A 177 16.82 -15.09 27.30
CA ASP A 177 17.14 -14.04 26.32
C ASP A 177 16.38 -14.18 24.99
N ARG A 178 15.87 -15.39 24.67
CA ARG A 178 15.13 -15.63 23.42
C ARG A 178 13.64 -15.34 23.54
N ILE A 179 13.14 -15.12 24.76
CA ILE A 179 11.74 -14.94 25.07
C ILE A 179 11.57 -13.58 25.75
N PRO A 180 10.76 -12.66 25.18
CA PRO A 180 10.42 -11.44 25.88
C PRO A 180 9.82 -11.74 27.26
N PRO A 181 10.31 -11.08 28.33
CA PRO A 181 9.90 -11.40 29.68
C PRO A 181 8.43 -11.04 29.91
N LEU A 182 7.80 -11.74 30.85
CA LEU A 182 6.43 -11.50 31.29
C LEU A 182 6.40 -10.72 32.62
N GLY A 183 5.21 -10.41 33.13
CA GLY A 183 5.03 -9.72 34.40
C GLY A 183 5.50 -8.27 34.37
N VAL A 184 6.14 -7.79 35.46
CA VAL A 184 6.57 -6.38 35.61
C VAL A 184 7.56 -5.96 34.53
N GLN A 185 8.50 -6.83 34.17
CA GLN A 185 9.52 -6.54 33.15
C GLN A 185 8.91 -6.25 31.77
N ARG A 186 7.79 -6.90 31.43
CA ARG A 186 7.01 -6.63 30.20
C ARG A 186 6.50 -5.19 30.15
N TYR A 187 6.05 -4.66 31.29
CA TYR A 187 5.52 -3.29 31.34
C TYR A 187 6.65 -2.26 31.31
N ILE A 188 7.78 -2.55 31.95
CA ILE A 188 8.99 -1.72 31.86
C ILE A 188 9.51 -1.68 30.42
N SER A 189 9.55 -2.81 29.71
CA SER A 189 9.96 -2.85 28.30
C SER A 189 9.00 -2.05 27.43
N HIS A 190 7.69 -2.18 27.66
CA HIS A 190 6.66 -1.41 26.96
C HIS A 190 6.81 0.10 27.19
N GLU A 191 7.06 0.53 28.44
CA GLU A 191 7.28 1.94 28.76
C GLU A 191 8.49 2.50 28.01
N ARG A 192 9.60 1.76 27.96
CA ARG A 192 10.78 2.14 27.17
C ARG A 192 10.46 2.23 25.68
N ARG A 193 9.70 1.28 25.14
CA ARG A 193 9.32 1.26 23.71
C ARG A 193 8.29 2.30 23.31
N ARG A 194 7.50 2.82 24.26
CA ARG A 194 6.58 3.95 24.03
C ARG A 194 7.33 5.21 23.57
N TYR A 195 8.60 5.33 23.94
CA TYR A 195 9.50 6.42 23.54
C TYR A 195 10.63 5.86 22.66
N PRO A 196 10.33 5.48 21.39
CA PRO A 196 11.35 4.95 20.50
C PRO A 196 12.37 6.01 20.13
N GLU A 197 13.54 5.57 19.68
CA GLU A 197 14.57 6.43 19.13
C GLU A 197 14.03 7.30 17.99
N ARG A 198 14.36 8.60 18.01
CA ARG A 198 13.90 9.57 17.02
C ARG A 198 14.21 9.13 15.59
N SER A 199 15.36 8.49 15.39
CA SER A 199 15.80 8.00 14.08
C SER A 199 14.90 6.89 13.53
N ALA A 200 14.41 5.98 14.38
CA ALA A 200 13.51 4.90 13.97
C ALA A 200 12.13 5.45 13.57
N LEU A 201 11.60 6.41 14.35
CA LEU A 201 10.33 7.06 14.05
C LEU A 201 10.39 7.90 12.76
N LEU A 202 11.48 8.65 12.56
CA LEU A 202 11.66 9.44 11.34
C LEU A 202 11.73 8.54 10.09
N ARG A 203 12.36 7.36 10.18
CA ARG A 203 12.38 6.40 9.08
C ARG A 203 10.97 5.93 8.72
N SER A 204 10.19 5.47 9.71
CA SER A 204 8.82 5.00 9.44
C SER A 204 7.93 6.09 8.85
N VAL A 205 8.08 7.34 9.33
CA VAL A 205 7.32 8.49 8.80
C VAL A 205 7.76 8.83 7.37
N ASN A 206 9.06 8.91 7.11
CA ASN A 206 9.56 9.20 5.77
C ASN A 206 9.14 8.12 4.77
N ASP A 207 9.28 6.85 5.14
CA ASP A 207 8.84 5.72 4.31
C ASP A 207 7.33 5.82 4.04
N PHE A 208 6.52 6.10 5.06
CA PHE A 208 5.08 6.31 4.90
C PHE A 208 4.78 7.47 3.95
N MET A 209 5.40 8.63 4.12
CA MET A 209 5.16 9.81 3.28
C MET A 209 5.55 9.56 1.82
N THR A 210 6.69 8.89 1.58
CA THR A 210 7.12 8.57 0.22
C THR A 210 6.17 7.62 -0.50
N VAL A 211 5.68 6.58 0.18
CA VAL A 211 4.70 5.65 -0.40
C VAL A 211 3.34 6.33 -0.55
N PHE A 212 2.94 7.17 0.40
CA PHE A 212 1.70 7.93 0.33
C PHE A 212 1.66 8.87 -0.87
N GLU A 213 2.76 9.59 -1.14
CA GLU A 213 2.88 10.43 -2.34
C GLU A 213 2.74 9.58 -3.62
N GLN A 214 3.41 8.43 -3.70
CA GLN A 214 3.28 7.51 -4.82
C GLN A 214 1.85 7.01 -5.02
N VAL A 215 1.15 6.63 -3.93
CA VAL A 215 -0.27 6.22 -3.96
C VAL A 215 -1.13 7.38 -4.49
N SER A 216 -0.94 8.59 -3.96
CA SER A 216 -1.72 9.76 -4.34
C SER A 216 -1.55 10.11 -5.82
N GLU A 217 -0.31 10.05 -6.33
CA GLU A 217 -0.02 10.28 -7.74
C GLU A 217 -0.59 9.16 -8.63
N ALA A 218 -0.47 7.90 -8.20
CA ALA A 218 -1.00 6.77 -8.96
C ALA A 218 -2.52 6.86 -9.09
N ARG A 219 -3.24 7.18 -8.01
CA ARG A 219 -4.70 7.39 -8.04
C ARG A 219 -5.08 8.58 -8.91
N LYS A 220 -4.39 9.71 -8.77
CA LYS A 220 -4.62 10.88 -9.62
C LYS A 220 -4.40 10.57 -11.11
N LYS A 221 -3.36 9.79 -11.43
CA LYS A 221 -3.09 9.32 -12.81
C LYS A 221 -4.20 8.39 -13.30
N GLU A 222 -4.71 7.47 -12.47
CA GLU A 222 -5.82 6.59 -12.82
C GLU A 222 -7.14 7.36 -13.04
N GLU A 223 -7.45 8.32 -12.18
CA GLU A 223 -8.61 9.21 -12.33
C GLU A 223 -8.52 10.06 -13.60
N SER A 224 -7.36 10.65 -13.89
CA SER A 224 -7.16 11.44 -15.12
C SER A 224 -7.31 10.59 -16.40
N LYS A 225 -6.90 9.32 -16.34
CA LYS A 225 -7.10 8.37 -17.44
C LYS A 225 -8.57 8.01 -17.60
N LYS A 226 -9.28 7.74 -16.50
CA LYS A 226 -10.72 7.47 -16.52
C LYS A 226 -11.50 8.66 -17.07
N ALA A 227 -11.15 9.88 -16.66
CA ALA A 227 -11.79 11.10 -17.17
C ALA A 227 -11.55 11.33 -18.68
N GLY A 228 -10.45 10.83 -19.24
CA GLY A 228 -10.14 10.96 -20.67
C GLY A 228 -10.74 9.88 -21.56
N VAL A 229 -11.31 8.82 -20.98
CA VAL A 229 -11.99 7.76 -21.74
C VAL A 229 -13.45 8.18 -21.92
N PRO A 230 -13.98 8.24 -23.16
CA PRO A 230 -15.39 8.50 -23.39
C PRO A 230 -16.26 7.41 -22.77
N ASP A 231 -17.38 7.81 -22.17
CA ASP A 231 -18.36 6.90 -21.59
C ASP A 231 -19.10 6.09 -22.69
N GLU A 232 -20.00 5.17 -22.29
CA GLU A 232 -20.77 4.32 -23.23
C GLU A 232 -21.59 5.14 -24.24
N ASP A 233 -21.97 6.37 -23.89
CA ASP A 233 -22.66 7.34 -24.74
C ASP A 233 -21.70 8.26 -25.54
N GLY A 234 -20.38 8.04 -25.47
CA GLY A 234 -19.36 8.79 -26.20
C GLY A 234 -19.03 10.18 -25.65
N PHE A 235 -19.55 10.55 -24.47
CA PHE A 235 -19.25 11.82 -23.82
C PHE A 235 -18.00 11.70 -22.94
N VAL A 236 -17.19 12.76 -22.92
CA VAL A 236 -16.02 12.89 -22.04
C VAL A 236 -16.42 13.74 -20.84
N THR A 237 -16.21 13.22 -19.63
CA THR A 237 -16.53 13.94 -18.39
C THR A 237 -15.60 15.16 -18.24
N VAL A 238 -16.18 16.36 -18.28
CA VAL A 238 -15.44 17.61 -18.03
C VAL A 238 -15.19 17.74 -16.53
N VAL A 239 -13.97 17.44 -16.10
CA VAL A 239 -13.53 17.72 -14.73
C VAL A 239 -12.95 19.13 -14.64
N ASN A 240 -13.38 19.90 -13.63
CA ASN A 240 -12.70 21.14 -13.26
C ASN A 240 -11.34 20.77 -12.66
N GLY A 241 -10.32 20.64 -13.51
CA GLY A 241 -8.96 20.41 -13.07
C GLY A 241 -8.47 21.57 -12.20
N PRO A 242 -7.56 21.31 -11.24
CA PRO A 242 -6.90 22.39 -10.54
C PRO A 242 -6.25 23.31 -11.57
N LYS A 243 -6.42 24.64 -11.41
CA LYS A 243 -5.73 25.66 -12.20
C LYS A 243 -4.23 25.52 -11.93
N LEU A 244 -3.58 24.59 -12.64
CA LEU A 244 -2.15 24.43 -12.62
C LEU A 244 -1.60 25.62 -13.40
N ASN A 245 -1.04 26.58 -12.65
CA ASN A 245 -0.25 27.70 -13.17
C ASN A 245 1.07 27.19 -13.78
N SER A 246 1.03 26.12 -14.58
CA SER A 246 2.19 25.63 -15.32
C SER A 246 2.37 26.55 -16.52
N VAL A 247 3.40 27.39 -16.47
CA VAL A 247 3.84 28.31 -17.53
C VAL A 247 3.91 27.60 -18.90
N ALA A 248 4.21 26.30 -18.92
CA ALA A 248 4.27 25.46 -20.13
C ALA A 248 2.92 25.30 -20.88
N ARG A 249 1.77 25.56 -20.24
CA ARG A 249 0.46 25.61 -20.93
C ARG A 249 -0.09 27.02 -21.07
N GLU A 250 0.57 28.04 -20.52
CA GLU A 250 0.16 29.44 -20.80
C GLU A 250 0.39 29.78 -22.26
N GLU A 251 1.49 29.33 -22.86
CA GLU A 251 1.76 29.54 -24.28
C GLU A 251 0.71 28.85 -25.16
N GLU A 252 0.39 27.57 -24.89
CA GLU A 252 -0.67 26.85 -25.59
C GLU A 252 -2.04 27.50 -25.38
N MET A 253 -2.34 27.99 -24.17
CA MET A 253 -3.59 28.70 -23.88
C MET A 253 -3.65 30.06 -24.58
N ARG A 254 -2.54 30.80 -24.63
CA ARG A 254 -2.43 32.07 -25.37
C ARG A 254 -2.60 31.83 -26.87
N GLU A 255 -1.97 30.81 -27.43
CA GLU A 255 -2.15 30.44 -28.85
C GLU A 255 -3.60 30.06 -29.16
N LEU A 256 -4.29 29.33 -28.27
CA LEU A 256 -5.70 29.00 -28.43
C LEU A 256 -6.60 30.23 -28.34
N VAL A 257 -6.32 31.14 -27.40
CA VAL A 257 -7.02 32.42 -27.27
C VAL A 257 -6.75 33.32 -28.48
N GLU A 258 -5.53 33.37 -29.01
CA GLU A 258 -5.20 34.12 -30.22
C GLU A 258 -5.88 33.51 -31.46
N ARG A 259 -5.93 32.18 -31.57
CA ARG A 259 -6.71 31.52 -32.63
C ARG A 259 -8.20 31.80 -32.51
N GLN A 260 -8.74 31.87 -31.29
CA GLN A 260 -10.13 32.27 -31.08
C GLN A 260 -10.35 33.73 -31.45
N LYS A 261 -9.47 34.65 -31.04
CA LYS A 261 -9.53 36.06 -31.44
C LYS A 261 -9.46 36.24 -32.95
N LYS A 262 -8.56 35.53 -33.65
CA LYS A 262 -8.49 35.51 -35.11
C LYS A 262 -9.74 34.93 -35.79
N LYS A 263 -10.48 34.06 -35.10
CA LYS A 263 -11.79 33.56 -35.56
C LYS A 263 -12.93 34.54 -35.25
N GLU A 264 -12.85 35.26 -34.12
CA GLU A 264 -13.78 36.32 -33.71
C GLU A 264 -13.60 37.61 -34.51
N GLU A 265 -12.42 37.87 -35.08
CA GLU A 265 -12.15 38.99 -36.00
C GLU A 265 -13.04 38.95 -37.26
N GLY A 266 -13.75 37.84 -37.48
CA GLY A 266 -14.85 37.76 -38.45
C GLY A 266 -14.36 37.73 -39.90
N LEU A 267 -15.19 37.19 -40.79
CA LEU A 267 -14.91 37.27 -42.23
C LEU A 267 -15.14 38.71 -42.69
N GLU A 268 -14.07 39.50 -42.74
CA GLU A 268 -14.10 40.75 -43.50
C GLU A 268 -14.35 40.45 -44.99
N ASP A 269 -15.19 41.27 -45.62
CA ASP A 269 -15.58 41.23 -47.04
C ASP A 269 -16.66 40.22 -47.44
N PHE A 270 -17.33 39.56 -46.49
CA PHE A 270 -18.44 38.65 -46.83
C PHE A 270 -19.72 39.38 -47.26
N TYR A 271 -19.99 40.57 -46.72
CA TYR A 271 -21.25 41.26 -46.99
C TYR A 271 -21.11 42.44 -47.97
N ARG A 272 -22.12 42.60 -48.84
CA ARG A 272 -22.20 43.69 -49.84
C ARG A 272 -22.22 45.09 -49.20
N PHE A 273 -22.62 45.22 -47.93
CA PHE A 273 -22.60 46.51 -47.24
C PHE A 273 -21.17 46.91 -46.85
N GLN A 274 -20.31 45.97 -46.43
CA GLN A 274 -18.90 46.21 -46.09
C GLN A 274 -18.12 46.72 -47.31
N SER A 275 -18.36 46.11 -48.48
CA SER A 275 -17.74 46.54 -49.74
C SER A 275 -18.24 47.91 -50.23
N ARG A 276 -19.52 48.25 -50.00
CA ARG A 276 -20.05 49.60 -50.27
C ARG A 276 -19.45 50.65 -49.35
N GLU A 277 -19.28 50.32 -48.08
CA GLU A 277 -18.68 51.20 -47.08
C GLU A 277 -17.20 51.46 -47.35
N LYS A 278 -16.41 50.41 -47.63
CA LYS A 278 -15.00 50.53 -48.08
C LYS A 278 -14.86 51.38 -49.34
N ARG A 279 -15.81 51.32 -50.29
CA ARG A 279 -15.80 52.19 -51.49
C ARG A 279 -16.09 53.65 -51.16
N LYS A 280 -17.07 53.91 -50.27
CA LYS A 280 -17.42 55.26 -49.82
C LYS A 280 -16.27 55.91 -49.05
N GLU A 281 -15.60 55.14 -48.19
CA GLU A 281 -14.44 55.58 -47.45
C GLU A 281 -13.27 55.94 -48.39
N ARG A 282 -12.97 55.08 -49.38
CA ARG A 282 -11.96 55.40 -50.41
C ARG A 282 -12.30 56.68 -51.19
N GLN A 283 -13.57 56.90 -51.54
CA GLN A 283 -14.01 58.13 -52.20
C GLN A 283 -13.81 59.35 -51.30
N GLN A 284 -14.15 59.26 -50.02
CA GLN A 284 -13.91 60.36 -49.06
C GLN A 284 -12.42 60.65 -48.88
N LEU A 285 -11.58 59.62 -48.84
CA LEU A 285 -10.13 59.77 -48.70
C LEU A 285 -9.52 60.46 -49.93
N LEU A 286 -10.00 60.14 -51.14
CA LEU A 286 -9.63 60.84 -52.37
C LEU A 286 -10.07 62.30 -52.37
N LEU A 287 -11.29 62.60 -51.91
CA LEU A 287 -11.78 63.98 -51.77
C LEU A 287 -10.91 64.78 -50.79
N ARG A 288 -10.57 64.19 -49.63
CA ARG A 288 -9.66 64.83 -48.65
C ARG A 288 -8.30 65.13 -49.25
N ARG A 289 -7.68 64.16 -49.95
CA ARG A 289 -6.39 64.36 -50.63
C ARG A 289 -6.48 65.44 -51.71
N PHE A 290 -7.59 65.51 -52.45
CA PHE A 290 -7.80 66.53 -53.47
C PHE A 290 -7.93 67.93 -52.86
N ASP A 291 -8.66 68.08 -51.75
CA ASP A 291 -8.75 69.35 -51.04
C ASP A 291 -7.40 69.79 -50.46
N GLU A 292 -6.61 68.86 -49.94
CA GLU A 292 -5.24 69.11 -49.49
C GLU A 292 -4.33 69.58 -50.65
N ASP A 293 -4.40 68.93 -51.80
CA ASP A 293 -3.60 69.33 -52.97
C ASP A 293 -4.08 70.65 -53.58
N ARG A 294 -5.39 70.92 -53.56
CA ARG A 294 -5.95 72.22 -53.94
C ARG A 294 -5.46 73.34 -53.01
N ARG A 295 -5.39 73.08 -51.70
CA ARG A 295 -4.81 74.02 -50.71
C ARG A 295 -3.33 74.26 -51.01
N LYS A 296 -2.54 73.22 -51.24
CA LYS A 296 -1.12 73.35 -51.63
C LYS A 296 -0.93 74.18 -52.89
N LEU A 297 -1.78 73.98 -53.92
CA LEU A 297 -1.72 74.77 -55.15
C LEU A 297 -2.14 76.23 -54.96
N ALA A 298 -3.11 76.51 -54.08
CA ALA A 298 -3.47 77.88 -53.71
C ALA A 298 -2.32 78.58 -53.00
N ASP A 299 -1.63 77.88 -52.10
CA ASP A 299 -0.44 78.41 -51.41
C ASP A 299 0.71 78.69 -52.40
N ILE A 300 0.91 77.84 -53.40
CA ILE A 300 1.91 78.05 -54.47
C ILE A 300 1.52 79.24 -55.37
N LYS A 301 0.22 79.41 -55.70
CA LYS A 301 -0.27 80.56 -56.46
C LYS A 301 -0.15 81.88 -55.69
N MET A 302 -0.35 81.86 -54.37
CA MET A 302 -0.12 83.03 -53.50
C MET A 302 1.38 83.39 -53.44
N ARG A 303 2.28 82.39 -53.50
CA ARG A 303 3.74 82.60 -53.53
C ARG A 303 4.28 83.10 -54.87
N ARG A 304 3.62 82.80 -56.00
CA ARG A 304 3.91 83.39 -57.32
C ARG A 304 3.06 84.63 -57.54
N GLY A 305 3.50 85.75 -56.99
CA GLY A 305 2.79 87.04 -57.03
C GLY A 305 2.32 87.48 -58.42
N LYS A 306 1.22 88.24 -58.44
CA LYS A 306 0.66 88.97 -59.59
C LYS A 306 1.75 89.79 -60.29
N ILE A 307 2.09 89.43 -61.52
CA ILE A 307 2.85 90.29 -62.43
C ILE A 307 1.85 91.30 -63.02
N ARG A 308 2.02 92.59 -62.70
CA ARG A 308 1.41 93.70 -63.44
C ARG A 308 2.33 94.05 -64.61
N PRO A 309 1.83 94.27 -65.83
CA PRO A 309 2.65 94.75 -66.93
C PRO A 309 2.84 96.28 -66.84
N GLU A 310 4.09 96.73 -67.00
CA GLU A 310 4.44 98.02 -67.61
C GLU A 310 5.11 97.73 -68.96
#